data_AF-A0A4Y1ZEA6-F1
#
_entry.id   AF-A0A4Y1ZEA6-F1
#
_cell.length_a   1.000
_cell.length_b   1.000
_cell.length_c   1.000
_cell.angle_alpha   90.00
_cell.angle_beta   90.00
_cell.angle_gamma   90.00
#
_symmetry.space_group_name_H-M   'P 1'
#
loop_
_entity.id
_entity.type
_entity.pdbx_description
1 polymer ?
#
loop_
_entity_poly.entity_id
_entity_poly.type
_entity_poly.pdbx_seq_one_letter_code
_entity_poly.pdbx_strand_id
1 'polypeptide(L)'
;MIAALTSITGDFVKGVRELSRILNVHGQVLPAADQMIALGALMSDGSIVEGESQITEANKKIEHVFIKPADIHPLPESIRAIREAEMITFGPGSLFTSVIPNLLVPDLAEEIVRSKARKVYVCNVMTQKEKPTIYRVAAY
;
A
#
# COMPACT_ATOMS: atom_id res chain seq x y z
N MET A 1 8.00 -7.65 16.32
CA MET A 1 8.48 -8.90 15.69
C MET A 1 9.06 -8.66 14.30
N ILE A 2 8.33 -8.03 13.36
CA ILE A 2 8.84 -7.74 12.00
C ILE A 2 10.15 -6.95 12.00
N ALA A 3 10.25 -5.88 12.80
CA ALA A 3 11.49 -5.09 12.91
C ALA A 3 12.69 -5.93 13.37
N ALA A 4 12.48 -6.83 14.35
CA ALA A 4 13.53 -7.72 14.84
C ALA A 4 13.94 -8.76 13.79
N LEU A 5 12.98 -9.39 13.11
CA LEU A 5 13.26 -10.35 12.04
C LEU A 5 13.96 -9.70 10.85
N THR A 6 13.56 -8.47 10.49
CA THR A 6 14.23 -7.67 9.45
C THR A 6 15.68 -7.37 9.85
N SER A 7 15.93 -6.99 11.09
CA SER A 7 17.28 -6.75 11.61
C SER A 7 18.15 -8.01 11.64
N ILE A 8 17.56 -9.18 11.90
CA ILE A 8 18.28 -10.47 11.94
C ILE A 8 18.58 -10.97 10.53
N THR A 9 17.62 -10.83 9.61
CA THR A 9 17.74 -11.33 8.23
C THR A 9 18.50 -10.37 7.32
N GLY A 10 18.67 -9.11 7.73
CA GLY A 10 19.29 -8.05 6.93
C GLY A 10 18.46 -7.62 5.72
N ASP A 11 17.23 -8.12 5.60
CA ASP A 11 16.40 -8.04 4.40
C ASP A 11 14.93 -8.08 4.83
N PHE A 12 14.22 -6.99 4.54
CA PHE A 12 12.82 -6.84 4.93
C PHE A 12 11.92 -7.93 4.31
N VAL A 13 12.15 -8.26 3.04
CA VAL A 13 11.39 -9.30 2.34
C VAL A 13 11.58 -10.65 3.02
N LYS A 14 12.82 -11.00 3.38
CA LYS A 14 13.10 -12.23 4.14
C LYS A 14 12.42 -12.21 5.52
N GLY A 15 12.46 -11.08 6.22
CA GLY A 15 11.77 -10.92 7.51
C GLY A 15 10.27 -11.20 7.42
N VAL A 16 9.60 -10.72 6.37
CA VAL A 16 8.16 -10.98 6.12
C VAL A 16 7.90 -12.46 5.82
N ARG A 17 8.75 -13.11 5.01
CA ARG A 17 8.63 -14.54 4.69
C ARG A 17 8.79 -15.42 5.93
N GLU A 18 9.81 -15.16 6.74
CA GLU A 18 10.03 -15.92 7.97
C GLU A 18 8.87 -15.75 8.96
N LEU A 19 8.35 -14.53 9.11
CA LEU A 19 7.19 -14.32 9.97
C LEU A 19 5.95 -15.06 9.47
N SER A 20 5.72 -15.06 8.16
CA SER A 20 4.59 -15.79 7.54
C SER A 20 4.68 -17.29 7.80
N ARG A 21 5.90 -17.85 7.77
CA ARG A 21 6.18 -19.25 8.11
C ARG A 21 5.94 -19.54 9.59
N ILE A 22 6.44 -18.68 10.48
CA ILE A 22 6.27 -18.83 11.95
C ILE A 22 4.78 -18.80 12.34
N LEU A 23 3.99 -17.94 11.69
CA LEU A 23 2.56 -17.80 11.95
C LEU A 23 1.69 -18.79 11.17
N ASN A 24 2.28 -19.71 10.42
CA ASN A 24 1.59 -20.71 9.59
C ASN A 24 0.49 -20.09 8.70
N VAL A 25 0.83 -18.99 8.02
CA VAL A 25 -0.12 -18.27 7.14
C VAL A 25 -0.48 -19.15 5.94
N HIS A 26 -1.78 -19.35 5.72
CA HIS A 26 -2.29 -19.95 4.50
C HIS A 26 -2.35 -18.92 3.37
N GLY A 27 -1.40 -18.99 2.43
CA GLY A 27 -1.27 -18.06 1.32
C GLY A 27 0.11 -17.42 1.25
N GLN A 28 0.24 -16.35 0.46
CA GLN A 28 1.48 -15.60 0.31
C GLN A 28 1.26 -14.15 0.76
N VAL A 29 2.18 -13.63 1.57
CA VAL A 29 2.24 -12.21 1.95
C VAL A 29 3.45 -11.61 1.26
N LEU A 30 3.19 -10.74 0.29
CA LEU A 30 4.20 -10.12 -0.55
C LEU A 30 4.21 -8.60 -0.33
N PRO A 31 5.36 -7.99 -0.04
CA PRO A 31 5.49 -6.54 -0.01
C PRO A 31 5.18 -5.90 -1.38
N ALA A 32 4.75 -4.64 -1.36
CA ALA A 32 4.50 -3.87 -2.56
C ALA A 32 5.79 -3.49 -3.30
N ALA A 33 6.88 -3.28 -2.55
CA ALA A 33 8.20 -2.91 -3.01
C ALA A 33 9.25 -3.84 -2.41
N ASP A 34 10.36 -4.04 -3.10
CA ASP A 34 11.50 -4.84 -2.67
C ASP A 34 12.36 -4.18 -1.56
N GLN A 35 12.08 -2.92 -1.26
CA GLN A 35 12.76 -2.13 -0.25
C GLN A 35 11.81 -1.33 0.64
N MET A 36 12.35 -0.77 1.73
CA MET A 36 11.59 0.08 2.64
C MET A 36 11.23 1.42 1.96
N ILE A 37 9.97 1.83 2.10
CA ILE A 37 9.44 3.07 1.55
C ILE A 37 8.88 3.96 2.66
N ALA A 38 9.02 5.27 2.49
CA ALA A 38 8.35 6.28 3.29
C ALA A 38 7.18 6.86 2.50
N LEU A 39 6.01 6.96 3.14
CA LEU A 39 4.85 7.63 2.58
C LEU A 39 4.94 9.14 2.89
N GLY A 40 4.66 9.96 1.89
CA GLY A 40 4.47 11.40 2.04
C GLY A 40 3.13 11.86 1.48
N ALA A 41 2.65 13.01 1.96
CA ALA A 41 1.43 13.64 1.47
C ALA A 41 1.63 15.14 1.23
N LEU A 42 1.16 15.63 0.10
CA LEU A 42 0.91 17.06 -0.11
C LEU A 42 -0.49 17.38 0.42
N MET A 43 -0.56 18.35 1.33
CA MET A 43 -1.81 18.85 1.91
C MET A 43 -2.38 19.98 1.05
N SER A 44 -3.69 20.21 1.12
CA SER A 44 -4.35 21.28 0.35
C SER A 44 -3.90 22.71 0.72
N ASP A 45 -3.17 22.88 1.83
CA ASP A 45 -2.54 24.15 2.22
C ASP A 45 -1.10 24.29 1.69
N GLY A 46 -0.65 23.36 0.85
CA GLY A 46 0.69 23.31 0.29
C GLY A 46 1.76 22.70 1.21
N SER A 47 1.43 22.33 2.45
CA SER A 47 2.38 21.69 3.36
C SER A 47 2.64 20.23 2.98
N ILE A 48 3.87 19.77 3.20
CA ILE A 48 4.27 18.37 3.01
C ILE A 48 4.38 17.70 4.38
N VAL A 49 3.77 16.52 4.52
CA VAL A 49 3.89 15.69 5.71
C VAL A 49 4.44 14.32 5.31
N GLU A 50 5.45 13.85 6.03
CA GLU A 50 6.11 12.56 5.80
C GLU A 50 5.88 11.62 6.98
N GLY A 51 5.66 10.34 6.66
CA GLY A 51 5.33 9.28 7.61
C GLY A 51 3.83 9.02 7.67
N GLU A 52 3.43 7.75 7.54
CA GLU A 52 2.03 7.31 7.53
C GLU A 52 1.25 7.79 8.78
N SER A 53 1.84 7.61 9.97
CA SER A 53 1.25 8.08 11.22
C SER A 53 1.07 9.60 11.23
N GLN A 54 2.08 10.36 10.77
CA GLN A 54 2.03 11.82 10.78
C GLN A 54 0.98 12.36 9.81
N ILE A 55 0.81 11.71 8.66
CA ILE A 55 -0.24 12.06 7.69
C ILE A 55 -1.63 11.89 8.31
N THR A 56 -1.84 10.79 9.04
CA THR A 56 -3.10 10.51 9.73
C THR A 56 -3.38 11.52 10.85
N GLU A 57 -2.34 11.96 11.56
CA GLU A 57 -2.43 12.90 12.68
C GLU A 57 -2.45 14.37 12.27
N ALA A 58 -2.06 14.70 11.03
CA ALA A 58 -1.99 16.07 10.55
C ALA A 58 -3.35 16.79 10.59
N ASN A 59 -4.46 16.05 10.57
CA ASN A 59 -5.83 16.59 10.53
C ASN A 59 -6.04 17.64 9.43
N LYS A 60 -5.32 17.50 8.32
CA LYS A 60 -5.40 18.35 7.12
C LYS A 60 -6.00 17.56 5.96
N LYS A 61 -6.58 18.28 5.01
CA LYS A 61 -7.06 17.66 3.76
C LYS A 61 -5.87 17.28 2.89
N ILE A 62 -5.78 16.00 2.54
CA ILE A 62 -4.79 15.47 1.61
C ILE A 62 -5.18 15.87 0.19
N GLU A 63 -4.23 16.44 -0.56
CA GLU A 63 -4.35 16.70 -2.00
C GLU A 63 -3.89 15.48 -2.81
N HIS A 64 -2.68 14.98 -2.55
CA HIS A 64 -2.20 13.70 -3.08
C HIS A 64 -1.11 13.09 -2.19
N VAL A 65 -0.86 11.79 -2.36
CA VAL A 65 0.23 11.06 -1.69
C VAL A 65 1.31 10.64 -2.67
N PHE A 66 2.53 10.48 -2.15
CA PHE A 66 3.70 10.03 -2.90
C PHE A 66 4.57 9.13 -2.00
N ILE A 67 5.48 8.38 -2.61
CA ILE A 67 6.41 7.50 -1.91
C ILE A 67 7.86 7.97 -2.10
N LYS A 68 8.70 7.67 -1.11
CA LYS A 68 10.14 7.93 -1.14
C LYS A 68 10.91 6.67 -0.72
N PRO A 69 11.95 6.23 -1.46
CA PRO A 69 12.37 6.77 -2.77
C PRO A 69 11.30 6.55 -3.85
N ALA A 70 11.34 7.36 -4.91
CA ALA A 70 10.42 7.22 -6.05
C ALA A 70 10.82 6.06 -6.99
N ASP A 71 12.12 5.76 -7.03
CA ASP A 71 12.67 4.63 -7.77
C ASP A 71 12.55 3.37 -6.90
N ILE A 72 11.48 2.62 -7.12
CA ILE A 72 11.16 1.38 -6.41
C ILE A 72 10.62 0.35 -7.39
N HIS A 73 10.93 -0.91 -7.12
CA HIS A 73 10.45 -2.02 -7.92
C HIS A 73 9.60 -2.97 -7.07
N PRO A 74 8.53 -3.55 -7.64
CA PRO A 74 7.80 -4.60 -6.98
C PRO A 74 8.61 -5.89 -6.96
N LEU A 75 8.27 -6.80 -6.05
CA LEU A 75 8.81 -8.14 -6.10
C LEU A 75 8.36 -8.85 -7.38
N PRO A 76 9.23 -9.65 -8.04
CA PRO A 76 8.85 -10.48 -9.17
C PRO A 76 7.66 -11.40 -8.87
N GLU A 77 7.57 -11.90 -7.63
CA GLU A 77 6.45 -12.72 -7.17
C GLU A 77 5.14 -11.94 -7.10
N SER A 78 5.17 -10.66 -6.76
CA SER A 78 3.99 -9.78 -6.75
C SER A 78 3.45 -9.59 -8.18
N ILE A 79 4.34 -9.38 -9.14
CA ILE A 79 3.97 -9.29 -10.56
C ILE A 79 3.37 -10.61 -11.06
N ARG A 80 3.99 -11.74 -10.72
CA ARG A 80 3.48 -13.06 -11.09
C ARG A 80 2.08 -13.30 -10.53
N ALA A 81 1.87 -12.99 -9.25
CA ALA A 81 0.57 -13.12 -8.60
C ALA A 81 -0.52 -12.30 -9.30
N ILE A 82 -0.22 -11.06 -9.70
CA ILE A 82 -1.16 -10.19 -10.44
C ILE A 82 -1.52 -10.76 -11.82
N ARG A 83 -0.54 -11.34 -12.53
CA ARG A 83 -0.74 -11.94 -13.86
C ARG A 83 -1.56 -13.23 -13.80
N GLU A 84 -1.39 -14.03 -12.75
CA GLU A 84 -2.10 -15.29 -12.55
C GLU A 84 -3.47 -15.10 -11.86
N ALA A 85 -3.74 -13.92 -11.30
CA ALA A 85 -4.97 -13.64 -10.58
C ALA A 85 -6.23 -13.73 -11.46
N GLU A 86 -7.28 -14.35 -10.93
CA GLU A 86 -8.63 -14.31 -11.51
C GLU A 86 -9.41 -13.08 -11.01
N MET A 87 -9.06 -12.58 -9.82
CA MET A 87 -9.63 -11.39 -9.20
C MET A 87 -8.56 -10.62 -8.43
N ILE A 88 -8.61 -9.29 -8.51
CA ILE A 88 -7.79 -8.36 -7.73
C ILE A 88 -8.74 -7.52 -6.88
N THR A 89 -8.58 -7.61 -5.56
CA THR A 89 -9.36 -6.83 -4.59
C THR A 89 -8.51 -5.71 -4.01
N PHE A 90 -9.04 -4.48 -4.04
CA PHE A 90 -8.44 -3.32 -3.40
C PHE A 90 -9.20 -3.00 -2.12
N GLY A 91 -8.49 -2.93 -1.01
CA GLY A 91 -9.09 -2.68 0.31
C GLY A 91 -9.86 -3.90 0.87
N PRO A 92 -10.65 -3.69 1.94
CA PRO A 92 -10.88 -2.41 2.60
C PRO A 92 -9.60 -1.90 3.29
N GLY A 93 -9.55 -0.61 3.56
CA GLY A 93 -8.36 0.01 4.13
C GLY A 93 -8.31 1.50 3.85
N SER A 94 -7.44 2.22 4.54
CA SER A 94 -7.32 3.66 4.34
C SER A 94 -6.97 3.97 2.90
N LEU A 95 -7.74 4.87 2.27
CA LEU A 95 -7.55 5.11 0.84
C LEU A 95 -6.15 5.67 0.57
N PHE A 96 -5.73 6.71 1.30
CA PHE A 96 -4.46 7.40 1.08
C PHE A 96 -3.27 6.75 1.78
N THR A 97 -3.49 6.06 2.90
CA THR A 97 -2.42 5.46 3.72
C THR A 97 -2.31 3.95 3.58
N SER A 98 -3.24 3.26 2.91
CA SER A 98 -3.17 1.79 2.73
C SER A 98 -3.37 1.35 1.28
N VAL A 99 -4.41 1.83 0.59
CA VAL A 99 -4.73 1.35 -0.78
C VAL A 99 -3.84 2.03 -1.82
N ILE A 100 -3.89 3.35 -1.93
CA ILE A 100 -3.12 4.12 -2.91
C ILE A 100 -1.61 3.88 -2.79
N PRO A 101 -0.98 3.78 -1.60
CA PRO A 101 0.45 3.55 -1.51
C PRO A 101 0.96 2.31 -2.24
N ASN A 102 0.17 1.23 -2.29
CA ASN A 102 0.51 0.05 -3.08
C ASN A 102 0.47 0.35 -4.60
N LEU A 103 -0.43 1.23 -5.03
CA LEU A 103 -0.59 1.63 -6.43
C LEU A 103 0.41 2.70 -6.88
N LEU A 104 1.19 3.26 -5.95
CA LEU A 104 2.27 4.20 -6.27
C LEU A 104 3.55 3.49 -6.74
N VAL A 105 3.61 2.15 -6.66
CA VAL A 105 4.68 1.35 -7.25
C VAL A 105 4.42 1.21 -8.76
N PRO A 106 5.19 1.87 -9.65
CA PRO A 106 4.81 2.04 -11.05
C PRO A 106 4.58 0.72 -11.81
N ASP A 107 5.54 -0.21 -11.72
CA ASP A 107 5.47 -1.50 -12.41
C ASP A 107 4.31 -2.37 -11.88
N LEU A 108 4.00 -2.27 -10.58
CA LEU A 108 2.88 -2.98 -9.98
C LEU A 108 1.54 -2.44 -10.52
N ALA A 109 1.40 -1.12 -10.57
CA ALA A 109 0.21 -0.46 -11.09
C ALA A 109 -0.02 -0.78 -12.57
N GLU A 110 1.05 -0.78 -13.37
CA GLU A 110 0.98 -1.12 -14.78
C GLU A 110 0.50 -2.57 -14.99
N GLU A 111 1.02 -3.52 -14.21
CA GLU A 111 0.61 -4.93 -14.30
C GLU A 111 -0.85 -5.14 -13.85
N ILE A 112 -1.31 -4.39 -12.84
CA ILE A 112 -2.72 -4.39 -12.42
C ILE A 112 -3.64 -3.90 -13.56
N VAL A 113 -3.24 -2.83 -14.25
CA VAL A 113 -3.99 -2.26 -15.39
C VAL A 113 -4.03 -3.26 -16.55
N ARG A 114 -2.90 -3.92 -16.84
CA ARG A 114 -2.78 -4.92 -17.93
C ARG A 114 -3.48 -6.24 -17.63
N SER A 115 -3.62 -6.61 -16.36
CA SER A 115 -4.23 -7.88 -15.94
C SER A 115 -5.65 -8.04 -16.50
N LYS A 116 -6.08 -9.28 -16.78
CA LYS A 116 -7.46 -9.58 -17.18
C LYS A 116 -8.36 -9.93 -16.00
N ALA A 117 -7.79 -10.01 -14.80
CA ALA A 117 -8.51 -10.29 -13.56
C ALA A 117 -9.68 -9.32 -13.37
N ARG A 118 -10.73 -9.79 -12.69
CA ARG A 118 -11.81 -8.91 -12.22
C ARG A 118 -11.27 -7.99 -11.13
N LYS A 119 -11.41 -6.67 -11.30
CA LYS A 119 -11.01 -5.68 -10.29
C LYS A 119 -12.18 -5.29 -9.42
N VAL A 120 -12.01 -5.36 -8.11
CA VAL A 120 -13.05 -5.03 -7.13
C VAL A 120 -12.45 -4.09 -6.10
N TYR A 121 -13.01 -2.89 -5.97
CA TYR A 121 -12.69 -2.00 -4.86
C TYR A 121 -13.72 -2.18 -3.74
N VAL A 122 -13.25 -2.58 -2.56
CA VAL A 122 -14.06 -2.72 -1.35
C VAL A 122 -13.99 -1.42 -0.58
N CYS A 123 -15.01 -0.57 -0.75
CA CYS A 123 -15.09 0.73 -0.09
C CYS A 123 -15.17 0.60 1.43
N ASN A 124 -14.60 1.57 2.14
CA ASN A 124 -14.76 1.68 3.58
C ASN A 124 -16.21 2.02 3.94
N VAL A 125 -16.74 1.38 5.00
CA VAL A 125 -18.10 1.62 5.50
C VAL A 125 -18.22 2.97 6.22
N MET A 126 -17.11 3.49 6.75
CA MET A 126 -17.04 4.76 7.48
C MET A 126 -16.03 5.71 6.87
N THR A 127 -16.23 7.01 7.09
CA THR A 127 -15.22 8.04 6.80
C THR A 127 -14.03 7.91 7.74
N GLN A 128 -12.86 8.34 7.29
CA GLN A 128 -11.61 8.25 8.05
C GLN A 128 -11.11 9.65 8.43
N LYS A 129 -10.24 9.77 9.44
CA LYS A 129 -9.74 11.07 9.91
C LYS A 129 -9.06 11.90 8.81
N GLU A 130 -8.35 11.22 7.90
CA GLU A 130 -7.73 11.80 6.71
C GLU A 130 -8.75 12.33 5.67
N LYS A 131 -10.03 11.95 5.80
CA LYS A 131 -11.17 12.37 4.97
C LYS A 131 -12.41 12.61 5.86
N PRO A 132 -12.51 13.75 6.58
CA PRO A 132 -13.63 14.03 7.49
C PRO A 132 -14.95 14.35 6.79
N THR A 133 -14.99 14.35 5.45
CA THR A 133 -16.20 14.60 4.64
C THR A 133 -16.68 13.30 4.00
N ILE A 134 -18.00 13.05 4.02
CA ILE A 134 -18.62 11.88 3.38
C ILE A 134 -18.44 12.01 1.86
N TYR A 135 -17.63 11.15 1.26
CA TYR A 135 -17.50 11.05 -0.19
C TYR A 135 -18.49 10.02 -0.73
N ARG A 136 -19.11 10.32 -1.87
CA ARG A 136 -19.83 9.33 -2.67
C ARG A 136 -18.81 8.32 -3.22
N VAL A 137 -19.24 7.08 -3.46
CA VAL A 137 -18.41 6.01 -4.07
C VAL A 137 -17.68 6.47 -5.34
N ALA A 138 -18.26 7.40 -6.11
CA ALA A 138 -17.65 7.97 -7.32
C ALA A 138 -16.45 8.92 -7.08
N ALA A 139 -16.15 9.28 -5.83
CA ALA A 139 -15.02 10.14 -5.46
C ALA A 139 -13.91 9.36 -4.72
N TYR A 140 -13.98 8.03 -4.78
CA TYR A 140 -12.92 7.10 -4.37
C TYR A 140 -12.13 6.62 -5.58
#